data_AF-A0A848L4Y7-F1
#
_entry.id   AF-A0A848L4Y7-F1
#
_cell.length_a   1.000
_cell.length_b   1.000
_cell.length_c   1.000
_cell.angle_alpha   90.00
_cell.angle_beta   90.00
_cell.angle_gamma   90.00
#
_symmetry.space_group_name_H-M   'P 1'
#
loop_
_entity.id
_entity.type
_entity.pdbx_description
1 polymer ?
#
loop_
_entity_poly.entity_id
_entity_poly.type
_entity_poly.pdbx_seq_one_letter_code
_entity_poly.pdbx_strand_id
1 'polypeptide(L)'
;MLGLAAWSMFFVALTFAVGWYRMREPWPPLPLSPVLLALPGLPLIAGSIWLHRASRATYAGPEGHRRLLIALGGVLVLGGLYTAGQAGLTHVSWWNHHLRIPEDGVPASAYYGLTALHVLHMLAVLAVIFFSALRLWRGGGAPVSLRQYALGWHFVTVTWLLLYVAVYLP
;
A
#
# COMPACT_ATOMS: atom_id res chain seq x y z
N MET A 1 17.81 4.63 2.97
CA MET A 1 17.54 5.99 2.45
C MET A 1 17.57 6.00 0.93
N LEU A 2 18.67 5.62 0.27
CA LEU A 2 18.78 5.56 -1.19
C LEU A 2 17.67 4.74 -1.89
N GLY A 3 17.33 3.56 -1.35
CA GLY A 3 16.25 2.74 -1.91
C GLY A 3 14.88 3.43 -1.93
N LEU A 4 14.49 4.11 -0.84
CA LEU A 4 13.22 4.86 -0.79
C LEU A 4 13.22 6.03 -1.78
N ALA A 5 14.36 6.69 -1.98
CA ALA A 5 14.48 7.77 -2.96
C ALA A 5 14.27 7.23 -4.39
N ALA A 6 14.92 6.10 -4.74
CA ALA A 6 14.73 5.46 -6.03
C ALA A 6 13.26 5.04 -6.26
N TRP A 7 12.63 4.40 -5.27
CA TRP A 7 11.21 4.06 -5.34
C TRP A 7 10.31 5.30 -5.45
N SER A 8 10.65 6.39 -4.76
CA SER A 8 9.91 7.65 -4.87
C SER A 8 9.97 8.20 -6.29
N MET A 9 11.17 8.29 -6.88
CA MET A 9 11.34 8.77 -8.25
C MET A 9 10.56 7.89 -9.23
N PHE A 10 10.58 6.57 -9.04
CA PHE A 10 9.87 5.63 -9.87
C PHE A 10 8.35 5.83 -9.82
N PHE A 11 7.74 5.85 -8.64
CA PHE A 11 6.29 6.05 -8.51
C PHE A 11 5.84 7.45 -8.93
N VAL A 12 6.63 8.49 -8.66
CA VAL A 12 6.35 9.85 -9.12
C VAL A 12 6.39 9.92 -10.65
N ALA A 13 7.39 9.31 -11.29
CA ALA A 13 7.49 9.28 -12.75
C ALA A 13 6.31 8.55 -13.40
N LEU A 14 5.88 7.41 -12.85
CA LEU A 14 4.72 6.68 -13.37
C LEU A 14 3.41 7.44 -13.15
N THR A 15 3.25 8.08 -12.00
CA THR A 15 2.08 8.92 -11.69
C THR A 15 2.02 10.13 -12.63
N PHE A 16 3.16 10.78 -12.88
CA PHE A 16 3.28 11.85 -13.86
C PHE A 16 2.92 11.36 -15.27
N ALA A 17 3.43 10.20 -15.68
CA ALA A 17 3.12 9.63 -16.98
C ALA A 17 1.60 9.41 -17.15
N VAL A 18 0.91 8.91 -16.13
CA VAL A 18 -0.56 8.77 -16.17
C VAL A 18 -1.25 10.11 -16.29
N GLY A 19 -0.86 11.11 -15.49
CA GLY A 19 -1.40 12.46 -15.60
C GLY A 19 -1.21 13.05 -17.01
N TRP A 20 -0.06 12.80 -17.62
CA TRP A 20 0.24 13.21 -18.99
C TRP A 20 -0.66 12.55 -20.03
N TYR A 21 -0.90 11.24 -19.94
CA TYR A 21 -1.80 10.53 -20.85
C TYR A 21 -3.27 10.91 -20.65
N ARG A 22 -3.70 11.18 -19.41
CA ARG A 22 -5.08 11.64 -19.11
C ARG A 22 -5.43 12.98 -19.75
N MET A 23 -4.43 13.83 -20.02
CA MET A 23 -4.64 15.08 -20.75
C MET A 23 -4.82 14.88 -22.27
N ARG A 24 -4.55 13.68 -22.79
CA ARG A 24 -4.50 13.39 -24.23
C ARG A 24 -5.52 12.35 -24.69
N GLU A 25 -5.87 11.42 -23.80
CA GLU A 25 -6.79 10.33 -24.09
C GLU A 25 -8.00 10.39 -23.13
N PRO A 26 -9.21 10.10 -23.62
CA PRO A 26 -10.38 9.98 -22.76
C PRO A 26 -10.14 8.92 -21.69
N TRP A 27 -10.25 9.31 -20.42
CA TRP A 27 -10.17 8.36 -19.32
C TRP A 27 -11.52 7.64 -19.14
N PRO A 28 -11.53 6.31 -18.93
CA PRO A 28 -12.77 5.57 -18.77
C PRO A 28 -13.57 6.07 -17.55
N PRO A 29 -14.92 6.01 -17.62
CA PRO A 29 -15.76 6.35 -16.48
C PRO A 29 -15.46 5.42 -15.30
N LEU A 30 -15.58 5.96 -14.09
CA LEU A 30 -15.31 5.19 -12.88
C LEU A 30 -16.38 4.10 -12.68
N PRO A 31 -15.99 2.87 -12.30
CA PRO A 31 -16.93 1.77 -12.07
C PRO A 31 -17.78 1.96 -10.80
N LEU A 32 -17.29 2.76 -9.86
CA LEU A 32 -17.88 3.06 -8.56
C LEU A 32 -17.62 4.52 -8.19
N SER A 33 -18.31 5.04 -7.17
CA SER A 33 -18.01 6.39 -6.67
C SER A 33 -16.57 6.47 -6.14
N PRO A 34 -15.90 7.63 -6.24
CA PRO A 34 -14.54 7.80 -5.71
C PRO A 34 -14.42 7.39 -4.23
N VAL A 35 -15.44 7.69 -3.43
CA VAL A 35 -15.49 7.31 -2.00
C VAL A 35 -15.40 5.80 -1.80
N LEU A 36 -16.12 5.01 -2.59
CA LEU A 36 -16.04 3.54 -2.51
C LEU A 36 -14.66 3.04 -2.94
N LEU A 37 -14.07 3.63 -3.99
CA LEU A 37 -12.73 3.30 -4.47
C LEU A 37 -11.63 3.70 -3.46
N ALA A 38 -11.91 4.62 -2.54
CA ALA A 38 -11.00 5.03 -1.48
C ALA A 38 -10.98 4.07 -0.28
N LEU A 39 -12.01 3.24 -0.09
CA LEU A 39 -12.15 2.35 1.08
C LEU A 39 -10.94 1.45 1.34
N PRO A 40 -10.29 0.84 0.33
CA PRO A 40 -9.11 0.01 0.57
C PRO A 40 -7.96 0.79 1.22
N GLY A 41 -7.86 2.11 1.01
CA GLY A 41 -6.82 2.94 1.60
C GLY A 41 -7.00 3.22 3.09
N LEU A 42 -8.20 3.01 3.66
CA LEU A 42 -8.45 3.21 5.09
C LEU A 42 -7.52 2.36 5.97
N PRO A 43 -7.34 1.05 5.72
CA PRO A 43 -6.33 0.24 6.39
C PRO A 43 -4.90 0.79 6.33
N LEU A 44 -4.48 1.40 5.21
CA LEU A 44 -3.15 2.01 5.08
C LEU A 44 -2.99 3.20 6.03
N ILE A 45 -3.98 4.11 6.03
CA ILE A 45 -3.99 5.29 6.91
C ILE A 45 -4.01 4.85 8.38
N ALA A 46 -4.87 3.87 8.72
CA ALA A 46 -4.93 3.32 10.07
C ALA A 46 -3.60 2.69 10.50
N GLY A 47 -2.97 1.89 9.62
CA GLY A 47 -1.68 1.25 9.89
C GLY A 47 -0.54 2.25 10.03
N SER A 48 -0.60 3.35 9.26
CA SER A 48 0.35 4.45 9.31
C SER A 48 0.34 5.12 10.68
N ILE A 49 -0.86 5.47 11.18
CA ILE A 49 -1.04 6.05 12.51
C ILE A 49 -0.63 5.05 13.61
N TRP A 50 -1.02 3.78 13.45
CA TRP A 50 -0.71 2.71 14.38
C TRP A 50 0.80 2.50 14.54
N LEU A 51 1.53 2.32 13.44
CA LEU A 51 2.98 2.15 13.43
C LEU A 51 3.72 3.40 13.92
N HIS A 52 3.23 4.59 13.59
CA HIS A 52 3.80 5.83 14.09
C HIS A 52 3.77 5.86 15.62
N ARG A 53 2.61 5.56 16.23
CA ARG A 53 2.46 5.49 17.68
C ARG A 53 3.30 4.37 18.29
N ALA A 54 3.27 3.18 17.68
CA ALA A 54 4.07 2.04 18.11
C ALA A 54 5.58 2.37 18.10
N SER A 55 6.08 3.06 17.07
CA SER A 55 7.50 3.42 16.95
C SER A 55 8.02 4.35 18.06
N ARG A 56 7.12 5.03 18.79
CA ARG A 56 7.45 5.91 19.91
C ARG A 56 7.35 5.23 21.28
N ALA A 57 6.81 4.01 21.33
CA ALA A 57 6.66 3.27 22.56
C ALA A 57 7.93 2.45 22.89
N THR A 58 8.18 2.25 24.18
CA THR A 58 9.24 1.37 24.67
C THR A 58 8.68 -0.03 24.88
N TYR A 59 9.35 -1.03 24.28
CA TYR A 59 9.00 -2.44 24.42
C TYR A 59 10.10 -3.15 25.20
N ALA A 60 9.95 -3.20 26.52
CA ALA A 60 10.89 -3.86 27.42
C ALA A 60 10.18 -4.97 28.21
N GLY A 61 10.92 -6.04 28.52
CA GLY A 61 10.42 -7.19 29.28
C GLY A 61 9.35 -8.03 28.53
N PRO A 62 8.78 -9.03 29.22
CA PRO A 62 7.81 -9.97 28.62
C PRO A 62 6.53 -9.28 28.12
N GLU A 63 6.04 -8.27 28.85
CA GLU A 63 4.86 -7.50 28.43
C GLU A 63 5.15 -6.63 27.20
N GLY A 64 6.32 -5.99 27.14
CA GLY A 64 6.77 -5.25 25.97
C GLY A 64 6.87 -6.16 24.75
N HIS A 65 7.40 -7.37 24.91
CA HIS A 65 7.47 -8.35 23.83
C HIS A 65 6.08 -8.71 23.29
N ARG A 66 5.11 -9.00 24.18
CA ARG A 66 3.72 -9.28 23.81
C ARG A 66 3.07 -8.10 23.06
N ARG A 67 3.25 -6.87 23.57
CA ARG A 67 2.73 -5.66 22.94
C ARG A 67 3.33 -5.41 21.56
N LEU A 68 4.61 -5.72 21.36
CA LEU A 68 5.27 -5.62 20.07
C LEU A 68 4.69 -6.62 19.07
N LEU A 69 4.48 -7.88 19.47
CA LEU A 69 3.81 -8.89 18.64
C LEU A 69 2.39 -8.47 18.24
N ILE A 70 1.60 -7.93 19.18
CA ILE A 70 0.27 -7.39 18.88
C ILE A 70 0.36 -6.24 17.87
N ALA A 71 1.32 -5.34 18.04
CA ALA A 71 1.50 -4.22 17.13
C ALA A 71 1.84 -4.69 15.70
N LEU A 72 2.76 -5.65 15.55
CA LEU A 72 3.12 -6.21 14.24
C LEU A 72 1.98 -7.04 13.64
N GLY A 73 1.28 -7.84 14.45
CA GLY A 73 0.13 -8.64 14.02
C GLY A 73 -1.01 -7.77 13.50
N GLY A 74 -1.34 -6.68 14.19
CA GLY A 74 -2.36 -5.73 13.74
C GLY A 74 -2.02 -5.09 12.39
N VAL A 75 -0.74 -4.77 12.17
CA VAL A 75 -0.25 -4.21 10.91
C VAL A 75 -0.34 -5.22 9.77
N LEU A 76 -0.04 -6.49 10.03
CA LEU A 76 -0.23 -7.57 9.03
C LEU A 76 -1.69 -7.70 8.61
N VAL A 77 -2.62 -7.65 9.58
CA VAL A 77 -4.07 -7.68 9.30
C VAL A 77 -4.49 -6.48 8.45
N LEU A 78 -4.08 -5.27 8.82
CA LEU A 78 -4.40 -4.06 8.06
C LEU A 78 -3.86 -4.11 6.62
N GLY A 79 -2.67 -4.68 6.43
CA GLY A 79 -2.11 -4.82 5.09
C GLY A 79 -2.78 -5.90 4.25
N GLY A 80 -3.22 -6.98 4.90
CA GLY A 80 -4.09 -7.99 4.29
C GLY A 80 -5.42 -7.38 3.84
N LEU A 81 -6.05 -6.56 4.67
CA LEU A 81 -7.29 -5.85 4.34
C LEU A 81 -7.10 -4.89 3.15
N TYR A 82 -5.99 -4.14 3.10
CA TYR A 82 -5.67 -3.31 1.94
C TYR A 82 -5.55 -4.16 0.67
N THR A 83 -4.76 -5.24 0.72
CA THR A 83 -4.50 -6.11 -0.44
C THR A 83 -5.79 -6.76 -0.94
N ALA A 84 -6.63 -7.26 -0.02
CA ALA A 84 -7.93 -7.84 -0.34
C ALA A 84 -8.90 -6.80 -0.90
N GLY A 85 -8.92 -5.58 -0.36
CA GLY A 85 -9.72 -4.47 -0.89
C GLY A 85 -9.27 -4.04 -2.28
N GLN A 86 -7.96 -3.98 -2.53
CA GLN A 86 -7.43 -3.63 -3.84
C GLN A 86 -7.82 -4.69 -4.88
N ALA A 87 -7.62 -5.97 -4.58
CA ALA A 87 -7.99 -7.06 -5.49
C ALA A 87 -9.53 -7.17 -5.66
N GLY A 88 -10.27 -7.23 -4.55
CA GLY A 88 -11.70 -7.56 -4.54
C GLY A 88 -12.63 -6.39 -4.80
N LEU A 89 -12.35 -5.19 -4.29
CA LEU A 89 -13.22 -4.04 -4.53
C LEU A 89 -12.83 -3.32 -5.81
N THR A 90 -11.54 -3.00 -6.01
CA THR A 90 -11.12 -2.16 -7.14
C THR A 90 -10.84 -2.96 -8.41
N HIS A 91 -9.98 -3.98 -8.38
CA HIS A 91 -9.63 -4.74 -9.59
C HIS A 91 -10.84 -5.48 -10.18
N VAL A 92 -11.64 -6.13 -9.35
CA VAL A 92 -12.89 -6.77 -9.79
C VAL A 92 -13.91 -5.74 -10.30
N SER A 93 -14.06 -4.57 -9.67
CA SER A 93 -15.00 -3.55 -10.19
C SER A 93 -14.61 -3.06 -11.57
N TRP A 94 -13.32 -2.82 -11.80
CA TRP A 94 -12.81 -2.38 -13.11
C TRP A 94 -12.93 -3.49 -14.16
N TRP A 95 -12.64 -4.73 -13.77
CA TRP A 95 -12.80 -5.89 -14.64
C TRP A 95 -14.26 -6.08 -15.09
N ASN A 96 -15.19 -5.95 -14.16
CA ASN A 96 -16.63 -6.03 -14.43
C ASN A 96 -17.16 -4.81 -15.20
N HIS A 97 -16.45 -3.69 -15.13
CA HIS A 97 -16.74 -2.48 -15.90
C HIS A 97 -15.97 -2.43 -17.23
N HIS A 98 -15.60 -3.60 -17.74
CA HIS A 98 -15.00 -3.81 -19.06
C HIS A 98 -13.64 -3.18 -19.30
N LEU A 99 -12.90 -2.74 -18.26
CA LEU A 99 -11.50 -2.34 -18.42
C LEU A 99 -10.61 -3.58 -18.47
N ARG A 100 -10.04 -3.89 -19.63
CA ARG A 100 -9.25 -5.10 -19.92
C ARG A 100 -7.91 -4.77 -20.56
N ILE A 101 -6.93 -5.62 -20.29
CA ILE A 101 -5.61 -5.58 -20.91
C ILE A 101 -5.54 -6.73 -21.93
N PRO A 102 -5.10 -6.48 -23.17
CA PRO A 102 -4.59 -5.22 -23.73
C PRO A 102 -5.64 -4.34 -24.44
N GLU A 103 -6.92 -4.72 -24.41
CA GLU A 103 -7.96 -4.19 -25.29
C GLU A 103 -8.22 -2.68 -25.11
N ASP A 104 -8.18 -2.18 -23.88
CA ASP A 104 -8.44 -0.77 -23.58
C ASP A 104 -7.17 0.09 -23.48
N GLY A 105 -6.06 -0.39 -24.05
CA GLY A 105 -4.86 0.41 -24.31
C GLY A 105 -4.20 1.01 -23.05
N VAL A 106 -3.89 2.31 -23.13
CA VAL A 106 -3.11 3.03 -22.11
C VAL A 106 -3.84 3.10 -20.76
N PRO A 107 -5.13 3.46 -20.67
CA PRO A 107 -5.84 3.50 -19.38
C PRO A 107 -5.81 2.18 -18.62
N ALA A 108 -6.06 1.05 -19.29
CA ALA A 108 -6.01 -0.27 -18.64
C ALA A 108 -4.60 -0.62 -18.16
N SER A 109 -3.61 -0.44 -19.03
CA SER A 109 -2.21 -0.72 -18.70
C SER A 109 -1.70 0.15 -17.55
N ALA A 110 -2.04 1.44 -17.56
CA ALA A 110 -1.71 2.40 -16.51
C ALA A 110 -2.34 2.01 -15.18
N TYR A 111 -3.65 1.75 -15.15
CA TYR A 111 -4.37 1.38 -13.94
C TYR A 111 -3.85 0.08 -13.33
N TYR A 112 -3.89 -1.02 -14.09
CA TYR A 112 -3.51 -2.34 -13.59
C TYR A 112 -2.02 -2.41 -13.28
N GLY A 113 -1.17 -1.80 -14.10
CA GLY A 113 0.28 -1.75 -13.88
C GLY A 113 0.65 -1.01 -12.59
N LEU A 114 0.14 0.21 -12.39
CA LEU A 114 0.44 1.01 -11.21
C LEU A 114 -0.07 0.37 -9.92
N THR A 115 -1.32 -0.08 -9.93
CA THR A 115 -1.95 -0.63 -8.73
C THR A 115 -1.39 -2.00 -8.37
N ALA A 116 -1.09 -2.86 -9.35
CA ALA A 116 -0.42 -4.14 -9.10
C ALA A 116 1.00 -3.94 -8.56
N LEU A 117 1.76 -3.00 -9.12
CA LEU A 117 3.09 -2.65 -8.64
C LEU A 117 3.06 -2.12 -7.19
N HIS A 118 2.07 -1.29 -6.87
CA HIS A 118 1.88 -0.80 -5.51
C HIS A 118 1.57 -1.93 -4.53
N VAL A 119 0.65 -2.84 -4.89
CA VAL A 119 0.36 -4.04 -4.11
C VAL A 119 1.60 -4.91 -3.95
N LEU A 120 2.40 -5.11 -4.99
CA LEU A 120 3.65 -5.86 -4.91
C LEU A 120 4.62 -5.22 -3.91
N HIS A 121 4.75 -3.89 -3.93
CA HIS A 121 5.58 -3.16 -2.97
C HIS A 121 5.03 -3.29 -1.54
N MET A 122 3.71 -3.25 -1.37
CA MET A 122 3.06 -3.51 -0.09
C MET A 122 3.31 -4.93 0.42
N LEU A 123 3.23 -5.94 -0.44
CA LEU A 123 3.54 -7.33 -0.09
C LEU A 123 5.00 -7.48 0.35
N ALA A 124 5.94 -6.76 -0.27
CA ALA A 124 7.33 -6.74 0.18
C ALA A 124 7.48 -6.16 1.59
N VAL A 125 6.78 -5.05 1.90
CA VAL A 125 6.74 -4.46 3.26
C VAL A 125 6.13 -5.45 4.26
N LEU A 126 5.03 -6.12 3.89
CA LEU A 126 4.39 -7.12 4.74
C LEU A 126 5.25 -8.35 4.97
N ALA A 127 5.98 -8.83 3.97
CA ALA A 127 6.89 -9.95 4.11
C ALA A 127 7.97 -9.63 5.16
N VAL A 128 8.58 -8.45 5.09
CA VAL A 128 9.60 -8.01 6.07
C VAL A 128 9.02 -7.97 7.48
N ILE A 129 7.80 -7.43 7.65
CA ILE A 129 7.12 -7.36 8.95
C ILE A 129 6.76 -8.77 9.45
N PHE A 130 6.27 -9.63 8.57
CA PHE A 130 5.87 -11.01 8.88
C PHE A 130 7.06 -11.83 9.39
N PHE A 131 8.18 -11.84 8.65
CA PHE A 131 9.38 -12.56 9.09
C PHE A 131 9.95 -12.01 10.40
N SER A 132 9.80 -10.70 10.64
CA SER A 132 10.22 -10.08 11.88
C SER A 132 9.32 -10.47 13.06
N ALA A 133 8.01 -10.50 12.85
CA ALA A 133 7.03 -10.98 13.84
C ALA A 133 7.25 -12.46 14.15
N LEU A 134 7.50 -13.28 13.13
CA LEU A 134 7.80 -14.71 13.28
C LEU A 134 9.08 -14.96 14.07
N ARG A 135 10.15 -14.19 13.80
CA ARG A 135 11.40 -14.26 14.56
C ARG A 135 11.20 -13.84 16.01
N LEU A 136 10.45 -12.76 16.23
CA LEU A 136 10.11 -12.29 17.57
C LEU A 136 9.32 -13.36 18.34
N TRP A 137 8.30 -13.94 17.72
CA TRP A 137 7.48 -15.00 18.31
C TRP A 137 8.30 -16.25 18.68
N ARG A 138 9.35 -16.56 17.93
CA ARG A 138 10.30 -17.65 18.22
C ARG A 138 11.32 -17.31 19.32
N GLY A 139 11.19 -16.17 19.99
CA GLY A 139 12.11 -15.73 21.05
C GLY A 139 13.38 -15.03 20.53
N GLY A 140 13.47 -14.77 19.22
CA GLY A 140 14.56 -13.96 18.66
C GLY A 140 14.35 -12.47 18.85
N GLY A 141 15.42 -11.68 18.72
CA GLY A 141 15.32 -10.22 18.62
C GLY A 141 14.73 -9.75 17.28
N ALA A 142 14.06 -8.60 17.28
CA ALA A 142 13.60 -7.96 16.04
C ALA A 142 14.81 -7.50 15.21
N PRO A 143 14.92 -7.89 13.93
CA PRO A 143 16.10 -7.59 13.11
C PRO A 143 16.15 -6.12 12.66
N VAL A 144 15.02 -5.41 12.76
CA VAL A 144 14.82 -4.08 12.19
C VAL A 144 14.00 -3.26 13.20
N SER A 145 14.29 -1.96 13.29
CA SER A 145 13.59 -1.08 14.22
C SER A 145 12.14 -0.82 13.78
N LEU A 146 11.22 -0.62 14.73
CA LEU A 146 9.85 -0.20 14.42
C LEU A 146 9.79 1.07 13.57
N ARG A 147 10.77 1.96 13.74
CA ARG A 147 10.88 3.18 12.95
C ARG A 147 11.06 2.88 11.46
N GLN A 148 11.82 1.85 11.11
CA GLN A 148 12.02 1.44 9.72
C GLN A 148 10.74 0.80 9.14
N TYR A 149 10.00 0.01 9.91
CA TYR A 149 8.68 -0.48 9.45
C TYR A 149 7.70 0.67 9.23
N ALA A 150 7.67 1.64 10.16
CA ALA A 150 6.85 2.84 10.03
C ALA A 150 7.21 3.63 8.76
N LEU A 151 8.50 3.82 8.47
CA LEU A 151 8.94 4.50 7.24
C LEU A 151 8.48 3.75 5.97
N GLY A 152 8.64 2.43 5.91
CA GLY A 152 8.18 1.62 4.77
C GLY A 152 6.65 1.69 4.60
N TRP A 153 5.91 1.64 5.70
CA TRP A 153 4.45 1.74 5.69
C TRP A 153 3.96 3.13 5.29
N HIS A 154 4.57 4.19 5.82
CA HIS A 154 4.27 5.57 5.44
C HIS A 154 4.51 5.77 3.94
N PHE A 155 5.60 5.21 3.40
CA PHE A 155 5.89 5.27 1.97
C PHE A 155 4.77 4.67 1.13
N VAL A 156 4.33 3.43 1.40
CA VAL A 156 3.20 2.83 0.65
C VAL A 156 1.90 3.60 0.84
N THR A 157 1.68 4.20 2.01
CA THR A 157 0.48 5.03 2.26
C THR A 157 0.49 6.29 1.40
N VAL A 158 1.61 7.02 1.35
CA VAL A 158 1.75 8.24 0.53
C VAL A 158 1.66 7.90 -0.95
N THR A 159 2.33 6.85 -1.40
CA THR A 159 2.27 6.41 -2.80
C THR A 159 0.84 6.01 -3.18
N TRP A 160 0.10 5.34 -2.29
CA TRP A 160 -1.30 5.02 -2.55
C TRP A 160 -2.14 6.29 -2.74
N LEU A 161 -1.94 7.33 -1.93
CA LEU A 161 -2.62 8.62 -2.11
C LEU A 161 -2.31 9.25 -3.47
N LEU A 162 -1.04 9.24 -3.89
CA LEU A 162 -0.64 9.74 -5.21
C LEU A 162 -1.34 8.99 -6.34
N LEU A 163 -1.37 7.66 -6.27
CA LEU A 163 -2.06 6.81 -7.25
C LEU A 163 -3.57 7.05 -7.23
N TYR A 164 -4.16 7.19 -6.04
CA TYR A 164 -5.59 7.45 -5.90
C TYR A 164 -5.99 8.75 -6.60
N VAL A 165 -5.21 9.81 -6.41
CA VAL A 165 -5.41 11.09 -7.10
C VAL A 165 -5.25 10.90 -8.61
N ALA A 166 -4.16 10.29 -9.07
CA ALA A 166 -3.85 10.19 -10.49
C ALA A 166 -4.79 9.27 -11.28
N VAL A 167 -5.41 8.27 -10.64
CA VAL A 167 -6.27 7.28 -11.30
C VAL A 167 -7.76 7.58 -11.14
N TYR A 168 -8.19 8.03 -9.96
CA TYR A 168 -9.62 8.11 -9.62
C TYR A 168 -10.17 9.53 -9.52
N LEU A 169 -9.32 10.53 -9.32
CA LEU A 169 -9.76 11.92 -9.31
C LEU A 169 -9.63 12.54 -10.72
N PRO A 170 -10.45 13.55 -11.04
CA PRO A 170 -10.34 14.30 -12.29
C PRO A 170 -9.03 15.11 -12.35
#